data_AF-A0A7J8NWN6-F1
#
_entry.id   AF-A0A7J8NWN6-F1
#
_cell.length_a   1.000
_cell.length_b   1.000
_cell.length_c   1.000
_cell.angle_alpha   90.00
_cell.angle_beta   90.00
_cell.angle_gamma   90.00
#
_symmetry.space_group_name_H-M   'P 1'
#
loop_
_entity.id
_entity.type
_entity.pdbx_description
1 polymer ?
#
loop_
_entity_poly.entity_id
_entity_poly.type
_entity_poly.pdbx_seq_one_letter_code
_entity_poly.pdbx_strand_id
1 'polypeptide(L)'
;MLKTKFHNFPKGKPFSIILGDFLGRGIFNVDGDSWKFQKNMASMELGKTSTCCYVFDIINCEIKTRLVPLLSKQDQVLDLQDVFKRFSFDVICWFSFGIDPSCLELSLPMSKLAMAFDLASKLSAERAMNVSPLVWKIKRALNLGSEKELKRAIERINLLAKEVIRQRRKTGFLNSNDLLSRFMSIINDETYLRDIIISFLLAGRDTVASGLTSLFWLLSKHSNVVSAIKQEADRIIGENKELTCFDQMKELHYLQATVYESMRLYPPIQFDSKFCQNDDVLPDGSVLKKGTRVTYHPYAMGRIEEIWGEDCLEFKPERWLKHDGVFSPGNPFKYPIFQAGFRVCLGKEMALLEMKTVTLSLIRRFRIQLLTPPSPDQHPRFLPGLTATFSDGLPVLGTIPEPSLYSLVARKKPGRGIDGLNYPSMHAYLNGTNPNISAVFHRIVTNVEEGDLEYNVKVASPKELSVVVIPKMFKFNGINQNKTFRVLVKGGESMMNGTEVVSATLEWNSNKGHSVKSPIVVFKQQ
;
A
#
# COMPACT_ATOMS: atom_id res chain seq x y z
N MET A 1 1.66 16.28 27.84
CA MET A 1 0.93 16.58 26.57
C MET A 1 0.10 15.40 26.04
N LEU A 2 0.69 14.31 25.53
CA LEU A 2 -0.07 13.28 24.78
C LEU A 2 -0.94 12.32 25.61
N LYS A 3 -0.77 12.29 26.95
CA LYS A 3 -1.50 11.42 27.88
C LYS A 3 -2.11 12.20 29.05
N THR A 4 -1.26 12.74 29.93
CA THR A 4 -1.68 13.33 31.22
C THR A 4 -2.54 14.59 31.10
N LYS A 5 -2.18 15.51 30.20
CA LYS A 5 -2.89 16.78 29.96
C LYS A 5 -3.50 16.85 28.57
N PHE A 6 -3.95 15.71 28.02
CA PHE A 6 -4.37 15.58 26.61
C PHE A 6 -5.36 16.66 26.14
N HIS A 7 -6.38 16.95 26.95
CA HIS A 7 -7.40 17.95 26.61
C HIS A 7 -6.86 19.38 26.49
N ASN A 8 -5.75 19.69 27.16
CA ASN A 8 -5.14 21.02 27.10
C ASN A 8 -4.28 21.24 25.86
N PHE A 9 -3.99 20.18 25.09
CA PHE A 9 -3.12 20.24 23.91
C PHE A 9 -3.82 19.66 22.67
N PRO A 10 -4.88 20.34 22.15
CA PRO A 10 -5.44 20.04 20.85
C PRO A 10 -4.47 20.34 19.70
N LYS A 11 -4.80 19.91 18.49
CA LYS A 11 -4.11 20.38 17.27
C LYS A 11 -4.36 21.86 17.02
N GLY A 12 -5.53 22.36 17.41
CA GLY A 12 -5.84 23.78 17.47
C GLY A 12 -6.17 24.41 16.11
N LYS A 13 -6.84 25.57 16.18
CA LYS A 13 -7.31 26.32 15.00
C LYS A 13 -6.20 26.71 14.02
N PRO A 14 -4.98 27.11 14.44
CA PRO A 14 -3.93 27.47 13.49
C PRO A 14 -3.54 26.31 12.57
N PHE A 15 -3.46 25.08 13.11
CA PHE A 15 -3.22 23.88 12.30
C PHE A 15 -4.41 23.60 11.38
N SER A 16 -5.64 23.67 11.91
CA SER A 16 -6.82 23.26 11.14
C SER A 16 -7.17 24.20 9.98
N ILE A 17 -6.79 25.47 10.06
CA ILE A 17 -6.95 26.45 8.97
C ILE A 17 -6.03 26.14 7.79
N ILE A 18 -4.79 25.71 8.06
CA ILE A 18 -3.78 25.46 7.02
C ILE A 18 -4.21 24.29 6.12
N LEU A 19 -4.67 23.20 6.73
CA LEU A 19 -5.08 21.98 6.04
C LEU A 19 -6.59 21.91 5.79
N GLY A 20 -7.36 22.94 6.18
CA GLY A 20 -8.81 22.92 6.18
C GLY A 20 -9.46 22.60 4.84
N ASP A 21 -8.99 23.21 3.75
CA ASP A 21 -9.58 22.95 2.43
C ASP A 21 -9.23 21.54 1.91
N PHE A 22 -8.08 20.99 2.34
CA PHE A 22 -7.62 19.68 1.92
C PHE A 22 -8.27 18.57 2.74
N LEU A 23 -8.18 18.63 4.07
CA LEU A 23 -8.60 17.58 5.00
C LEU A 23 -10.03 17.76 5.55
N GLY A 24 -10.63 18.94 5.39
CA GLY A 24 -11.99 19.22 5.85
C GLY A 24 -12.19 18.90 7.33
N ARG A 25 -13.20 18.07 7.62
CA ARG A 25 -13.52 17.54 8.96
C ARG A 25 -12.87 16.19 9.25
N GLY A 26 -11.85 15.79 8.50
CA GLY A 26 -11.14 14.53 8.68
C GLY A 26 -10.39 14.42 10.00
N ILE A 27 -10.03 13.20 10.41
CA ILE A 27 -9.50 12.87 11.75
C ILE A 27 -8.23 13.66 12.10
N PHE A 28 -7.50 14.09 11.08
CA PHE A 28 -6.30 14.88 11.27
C PHE A 28 -6.55 16.37 11.46
N ASN A 29 -7.75 16.87 11.16
CA ASN A 29 -8.09 18.29 11.17
C ASN A 29 -9.12 18.68 12.24
N VAL A 30 -9.60 17.71 13.02
CA VAL A 30 -10.57 17.90 14.11
C VAL A 30 -9.99 17.52 15.48
N ASP A 31 -10.58 18.08 16.53
CA ASP A 31 -10.25 17.84 17.93
C ASP A 31 -11.54 17.49 18.72
N GLY A 32 -11.41 17.18 20.02
CA GLY A 32 -12.55 16.94 20.91
C GLY A 32 -13.41 15.74 20.51
N ASP A 33 -14.73 15.89 20.62
CA ASP A 33 -15.69 14.80 20.43
C ASP A 33 -15.73 14.30 18.98
N SER A 34 -15.58 15.18 17.99
CA SER A 34 -15.51 14.77 16.57
C SER A 34 -14.30 13.89 16.30
N TRP A 35 -13.13 14.22 16.86
CA TRP A 35 -11.95 13.38 16.77
C TRP A 35 -12.15 12.04 17.48
N LYS A 36 -12.72 12.05 18.69
CA LYS A 36 -12.99 10.84 19.48
C LYS A 36 -13.94 9.90 18.73
N PHE A 37 -15.01 10.44 18.14
CA PHE A 37 -15.96 9.69 17.32
C PHE A 37 -15.27 8.99 16.15
N GLN A 38 -14.51 9.73 15.34
CA GLN A 38 -13.80 9.14 14.19
C GLN A 38 -12.76 8.11 14.60
N LYS A 39 -12.00 8.38 15.68
CA LYS A 39 -11.01 7.45 16.20
C LYS A 39 -11.67 6.14 16.64
N ASN A 40 -12.77 6.22 17.38
CA ASN A 40 -13.50 5.04 17.85
C ASN A 40 -14.03 4.22 16.67
N MET A 41 -14.68 4.86 15.69
CA MET A 41 -15.20 4.21 14.49
C MET A 41 -14.11 3.47 13.72
N ALA A 42 -12.97 4.12 13.49
CA ALA A 42 -11.87 3.50 12.76
C ALA A 42 -11.16 2.40 13.56
N SER A 43 -11.03 2.54 14.88
CA SER A 43 -10.40 1.52 15.74
C SER A 43 -11.13 0.18 15.74
N MET A 44 -12.46 0.19 15.54
CA MET A 44 -13.26 -1.04 15.49
C MET A 44 -12.95 -1.92 14.28
N GLU A 45 -12.46 -1.36 13.16
CA GLU A 45 -11.97 -2.16 12.02
C GLU A 45 -10.50 -2.47 12.11
N LEU A 46 -9.68 -1.46 12.42
CA LEU A 46 -8.23 -1.59 12.38
C LEU A 46 -7.69 -2.48 13.51
N GLY A 47 -8.45 -2.67 14.59
CA GLY A 47 -8.04 -3.50 15.73
C GLY A 47 -8.29 -5.00 15.59
N LYS A 48 -8.93 -5.47 14.53
CA LYS A 48 -9.29 -6.91 14.38
C LYS A 48 -8.17 -7.71 13.72
N THR A 49 -7.87 -8.90 14.25
CA THR A 49 -6.92 -9.84 13.63
C THR A 49 -7.34 -10.24 12.21
N SER A 50 -8.64 -10.44 11.97
CA SER A 50 -9.19 -10.73 10.64
C SER A 50 -8.88 -9.63 9.62
N THR A 51 -8.84 -8.37 10.07
CA THR A 51 -8.45 -7.23 9.23
C THR A 51 -6.99 -7.30 8.86
N CYS A 52 -6.11 -7.66 9.80
CA CYS A 52 -4.68 -7.82 9.51
C CYS A 52 -4.42 -8.95 8.50
N CYS A 53 -5.12 -10.08 8.61
CA CYS A 53 -5.05 -11.15 7.61
C CYS A 53 -5.55 -10.68 6.22
N TYR A 54 -6.70 -9.99 6.18
CA TYR A 54 -7.23 -9.45 4.93
C TYR A 54 -6.27 -8.45 4.26
N VAL A 55 -5.66 -7.56 5.05
CA VAL A 55 -4.66 -6.61 4.55
C VAL A 55 -3.40 -7.33 4.08
N PHE A 56 -2.94 -8.36 4.79
CA PHE A 56 -1.84 -9.21 4.36
C PHE A 56 -2.11 -9.83 2.99
N ASP A 57 -3.33 -10.32 2.75
CA ASP A 57 -3.72 -10.91 1.46
C ASP A 57 -3.70 -9.86 0.33
N ILE A 58 -4.20 -8.65 0.59
CA ILE A 58 -4.12 -7.52 -0.36
C ILE A 58 -2.67 -7.21 -0.70
N ILE A 59 -1.82 -7.04 0.32
CA ILE A 59 -0.40 -6.70 0.16
C ILE A 59 0.32 -7.80 -0.65
N ASN A 60 0.11 -9.08 -0.32
CA ASN A 60 0.74 -10.17 -1.07
C ASN A 60 0.23 -10.26 -2.50
N CYS A 61 -1.05 -10.02 -2.74
CA CYS A 61 -1.60 -9.95 -4.08
C CYS A 61 -0.91 -8.83 -4.88
N GLU A 62 -0.80 -7.64 -4.30
CA GLU A 62 -0.12 -6.49 -4.91
C GLU A 62 1.34 -6.79 -5.23
N ILE A 63 2.05 -7.39 -4.29
CA ILE A 63 3.45 -7.76 -4.43
C ILE A 63 3.64 -8.74 -5.59
N LYS A 64 2.87 -9.83 -5.59
CA LYS A 64 3.03 -10.92 -6.57
C LYS A 64 2.58 -10.51 -7.97
N THR A 65 1.51 -9.73 -8.07
CA THR A 65 0.89 -9.41 -9.36
C THR A 65 1.46 -8.17 -10.02
N ARG A 66 1.98 -7.21 -9.25
CA ARG A 66 2.45 -5.90 -9.78
C ARG A 66 3.86 -5.54 -9.35
N LEU A 67 4.19 -5.53 -8.06
CA LEU A 67 5.50 -5.04 -7.59
C LEU A 67 6.68 -5.91 -8.07
N VAL A 68 6.60 -7.23 -7.87
CA VAL A 68 7.66 -8.16 -8.29
C VAL A 68 7.81 -8.15 -9.82
N PRO A 69 6.74 -8.29 -10.62
CA PRO A 69 6.86 -8.19 -12.08
C PRO A 69 7.42 -6.86 -12.57
N LEU A 70 7.14 -5.76 -11.87
CA LEU A 70 7.69 -4.44 -12.20
C LEU A 70 9.21 -4.40 -12.00
N LEU A 71 9.69 -4.89 -10.86
CA LEU A 71 11.12 -4.90 -10.52
C LEU A 71 11.92 -5.98 -11.26
N SER A 72 11.25 -7.01 -11.79
CA SER A 72 11.88 -8.06 -12.61
C SER A 72 12.22 -7.62 -14.04
N LYS A 73 11.79 -6.43 -14.48
CA LYS A 73 12.16 -5.91 -15.81
C LYS A 73 13.63 -5.48 -15.80
N GLN A 74 14.43 -6.11 -16.65
CA GLN A 74 15.86 -5.79 -16.78
C GLN A 74 16.08 -4.39 -17.36
N ASP A 75 17.20 -3.78 -16.99
CA ASP A 75 17.74 -2.53 -17.55
C ASP A 75 16.86 -1.27 -17.41
N GLN A 76 15.89 -1.29 -16.48
CA GLN A 76 15.09 -0.11 -16.16
C GLN A 76 15.55 0.52 -14.85
N VAL A 77 15.87 1.81 -14.90
CA VAL A 77 16.00 2.64 -13.69
C VAL A 77 14.60 2.93 -13.15
N LEU A 78 14.38 2.57 -11.89
CA LEU A 78 13.10 2.78 -11.20
C LEU A 78 13.33 3.65 -9.96
N ASP A 79 12.50 4.66 -9.77
CA ASP A 79 12.46 5.39 -8.49
C ASP A 79 11.62 4.61 -7.49
N LEU A 80 12.27 3.95 -6.52
CA LEU A 80 11.56 3.20 -5.48
C LEU A 80 10.64 4.08 -4.64
N GLN A 81 10.92 5.38 -4.52
CA GLN A 81 10.03 6.31 -3.82
C GLN A 81 8.67 6.44 -4.54
N ASP A 82 8.69 6.59 -5.87
CA ASP A 82 7.45 6.62 -6.69
C ASP A 82 6.75 5.26 -6.68
N VAL A 83 7.51 4.18 -6.82
CA VAL A 83 6.99 2.79 -6.76
C VAL A 83 6.27 2.54 -5.43
N PHE A 84 6.87 2.89 -4.30
CA PHE A 84 6.23 2.71 -2.98
C PHE A 84 5.01 3.62 -2.80
N LYS A 85 5.03 4.85 -3.32
CA LYS A 85 3.84 5.72 -3.31
C LYS A 85 2.67 5.13 -4.09
N ARG A 86 2.93 4.48 -5.23
CA ARG A 86 1.91 3.79 -6.03
C ARG A 86 1.41 2.52 -5.36
N PHE A 87 2.35 1.70 -4.86
CA PHE A 87 2.04 0.48 -4.12
C PHE A 87 1.13 0.76 -2.92
N SER A 88 1.54 1.68 -2.04
CA SER A 88 0.76 1.99 -0.84
C SER A 88 -0.57 2.69 -1.17
N PHE A 89 -0.67 3.39 -2.31
CA PHE A 89 -1.95 3.93 -2.80
C PHE A 89 -2.91 2.81 -3.22
N ASP A 90 -2.44 1.81 -3.95
CA ASP A 90 -3.26 0.66 -4.36
C ASP A 90 -3.73 -0.12 -3.13
N VAL A 91 -2.83 -0.41 -2.18
CA VAL A 91 -3.16 -1.12 -0.93
C VAL A 91 -4.19 -0.36 -0.10
N ILE A 92 -3.99 0.95 0.15
CA ILE A 92 -4.91 1.72 1.00
C ILE A 92 -6.27 1.93 0.33
N CYS A 93 -6.33 2.05 -1.00
CA CYS A 93 -7.59 2.17 -1.73
C CYS A 93 -8.38 0.86 -1.67
N TRP A 94 -7.69 -0.27 -1.84
CA TRP A 94 -8.34 -1.57 -1.79
C TRP A 94 -8.85 -1.85 -0.38
N PHE A 95 -8.01 -1.65 0.62
CA PHE A 95 -8.37 -1.87 2.01
C PHE A 95 -9.47 -0.90 2.51
N SER A 96 -9.32 0.40 2.25
CA SER A 96 -10.21 1.41 2.85
C SER A 96 -11.53 1.57 2.10
N PHE A 97 -11.54 1.33 0.79
CA PHE A 97 -12.68 1.65 -0.09
C PHE A 97 -13.17 0.45 -0.91
N GLY A 98 -12.48 -0.69 -0.88
CA GLY A 98 -12.81 -1.85 -1.70
C GLY A 98 -12.54 -1.65 -3.19
N ILE A 99 -11.66 -0.71 -3.57
CA ILE A 99 -11.38 -0.37 -4.97
C ILE A 99 -9.91 -0.60 -5.28
N ASP A 100 -9.61 -1.33 -6.36
CA ASP A 100 -8.27 -1.48 -6.92
C ASP A 100 -8.05 -0.45 -8.05
N PRO A 101 -7.27 0.63 -7.84
CA PRO A 101 -7.01 1.62 -8.88
C PRO A 101 -5.87 1.23 -9.83
N SER A 102 -5.11 0.18 -9.55
CA SER A 102 -4.01 -0.33 -10.38
C SER A 102 -2.93 0.71 -10.75
N CYS A 103 -2.59 1.61 -9.82
CA CYS A 103 -1.61 2.69 -10.06
C CYS A 103 -0.16 2.22 -10.16
N LEU A 104 0.16 1.03 -9.65
CA LEU A 104 1.50 0.44 -9.74
C LEU A 104 1.85 -0.05 -11.16
N GLU A 105 0.86 -0.21 -12.03
CA GLU A 105 1.12 -0.47 -13.46
C GLU A 105 1.68 0.79 -14.12
N LEU A 106 3.00 0.87 -14.30
CA LEU A 106 3.67 2.05 -14.88
C LEU A 106 3.21 2.41 -16.31
N SER A 107 2.63 1.45 -17.04
CA SER A 107 2.00 1.69 -18.34
C SER A 107 0.72 2.54 -18.24
N LEU A 108 0.14 2.65 -17.05
CA LEU A 108 -0.99 3.52 -16.77
C LEU A 108 -0.48 4.85 -16.17
N PRO A 109 -1.06 5.99 -16.58
CA PRO A 109 -0.74 7.26 -15.93
C PRO A 109 -1.04 7.16 -14.43
N MET A 110 -0.29 7.88 -13.59
CA MET A 110 -0.68 8.03 -12.19
C MET A 110 -2.16 8.39 -12.13
N SER A 111 -2.91 7.74 -11.23
CA SER A 111 -4.32 8.07 -11.07
C SER A 111 -4.46 9.58 -10.94
N LYS A 112 -5.43 10.13 -11.68
CA LYS A 112 -5.81 11.55 -11.63
C LYS A 112 -6.05 12.02 -10.18
N LEU A 113 -6.43 11.10 -9.30
CA LEU A 113 -6.58 11.31 -7.87
C LEU A 113 -5.23 11.49 -7.17
N ALA A 114 -4.28 10.58 -7.39
CA ALA A 114 -2.96 10.61 -6.76
C ALA A 114 -2.19 11.90 -7.10
N MET A 115 -2.19 12.33 -8.37
CA MET A 115 -1.53 13.59 -8.76
C MET A 115 -2.19 14.83 -8.10
N ALA A 116 -3.53 14.87 -8.06
CA ALA A 116 -4.24 15.96 -7.40
C ALA A 116 -3.97 15.97 -5.89
N PHE A 117 -3.88 14.78 -5.29
CA PHE A 117 -3.57 14.60 -3.88
C PHE A 117 -2.16 15.06 -3.53
N ASP A 118 -1.15 14.68 -4.31
CA ASP A 118 0.24 15.12 -4.14
C ASP A 118 0.35 16.65 -4.21
N LEU A 119 -0.29 17.26 -5.22
CA LEU A 119 -0.32 18.71 -5.37
C LEU A 119 -1.02 19.38 -4.19
N ALA A 120 -2.18 18.86 -3.75
CA ALA A 120 -2.92 19.43 -2.63
C ALA A 120 -2.13 19.33 -1.31
N SER A 121 -1.49 18.19 -1.06
CA SER A 121 -0.65 17.95 0.12
C SER A 121 0.55 18.90 0.16
N LYS A 122 1.29 19.01 -0.96
CA LYS A 122 2.44 19.92 -1.11
C LYS A 122 2.05 21.38 -0.86
N LEU A 123 1.06 21.89 -1.60
CA LEU A 123 0.65 23.30 -1.51
C LEU A 123 0.07 23.63 -0.14
N SER A 124 -0.63 22.68 0.50
CA SER A 124 -1.12 22.84 1.87
C SER A 124 0.02 22.90 2.90
N ALA A 125 1.09 22.12 2.70
CA ALA A 125 2.29 22.17 3.56
C ALA A 125 3.05 23.49 3.37
N GLU A 126 3.20 23.97 2.13
CA GLU A 126 3.87 25.24 1.82
C GLU A 126 3.19 26.47 2.46
N ARG A 127 1.86 26.42 2.70
CA ARG A 127 1.16 27.45 3.49
C ARG A 127 1.81 27.67 4.86
N ALA A 128 2.22 26.59 5.53
CA ALA A 128 2.85 26.64 6.85
C ALA A 128 4.28 27.20 6.83
N MET A 129 4.91 27.27 5.66
CA MET A 129 6.26 27.82 5.47
C MET A 129 6.26 29.30 5.09
N ASN A 130 5.10 29.89 4.79
CA ASN A 130 5.03 31.33 4.51
C ASN A 130 5.29 32.14 5.78
N VAL A 131 6.11 33.19 5.64
CA VAL A 131 6.49 34.10 6.74
C VAL A 131 5.25 34.74 7.41
N SER A 132 4.19 34.99 6.65
CA SER A 132 2.93 35.52 7.17
C SER A 132 1.72 34.79 6.59
N PRO A 133 0.71 34.44 7.42
CA PRO A 133 -0.55 33.90 6.93
C PRO A 133 -1.29 34.81 5.95
N LEU A 134 -1.01 36.12 5.96
CA LEU A 134 -1.62 37.08 5.04
C LEU A 134 -1.26 36.78 3.58
N VAL A 135 -0.06 36.28 3.32
CA VAL A 135 0.43 36.01 1.95
C VAL A 135 -0.48 35.00 1.23
N TRP A 136 -0.70 33.84 1.85
CA TRP A 136 -1.55 32.82 1.23
C TRP A 136 -3.03 33.20 1.29
N LYS A 137 -3.48 33.96 2.31
CA LYS A 137 -4.86 34.46 2.37
C LYS A 137 -5.19 35.43 1.23
N ILE A 138 -4.26 36.34 0.91
CA ILE A 138 -4.40 37.27 -0.21
C ILE A 138 -4.39 36.50 -1.55
N LYS A 139 -3.44 35.57 -1.73
CA LYS A 139 -3.41 34.70 -2.91
C LYS A 139 -4.72 33.92 -3.09
N ARG A 140 -5.31 33.44 -1.98
CA ARG A 140 -6.62 32.75 -1.98
C ARG A 140 -7.75 33.69 -2.39
N ALA A 141 -7.81 34.89 -1.79
CA ALA A 141 -8.86 35.87 -2.09
C ALA A 141 -8.83 36.31 -3.56
N LEU A 142 -7.64 36.47 -4.13
CA LEU A 142 -7.44 36.83 -5.54
C LEU A 142 -7.46 35.62 -6.49
N ASN A 143 -7.51 34.40 -5.97
CA ASN A 143 -7.44 33.15 -6.72
C ASN A 143 -6.20 33.09 -7.64
N LEU A 144 -5.01 33.35 -7.08
CA LEU A 144 -3.73 33.45 -7.79
C LEU A 144 -2.71 32.39 -7.37
N GLY A 145 -1.83 32.03 -8.31
CA GLY A 145 -0.68 31.16 -8.08
C GLY A 145 -1.02 29.83 -7.41
N SER A 146 -0.25 29.49 -6.37
CA SER A 146 -0.40 28.26 -5.59
C SER A 146 -1.81 28.03 -5.04
N GLU A 147 -2.53 29.08 -4.65
CA GLU A 147 -3.88 28.92 -4.08
C GLU A 147 -4.93 28.58 -5.15
N LYS A 148 -4.75 29.08 -6.38
CA LYS A 148 -5.58 28.70 -7.55
C LYS A 148 -5.39 27.23 -7.91
N GLU A 149 -4.14 26.77 -7.91
CA GLU A 149 -3.79 25.39 -8.20
C GLU A 149 -4.31 24.45 -7.11
N LEU A 150 -4.15 24.82 -5.84
CA LEU A 150 -4.68 24.08 -4.70
C LEU A 150 -6.21 23.95 -4.79
N LYS A 151 -6.91 25.05 -5.12
CA LYS A 151 -8.37 25.02 -5.33
C LYS A 151 -8.76 24.00 -6.41
N ARG A 152 -8.10 24.01 -7.57
CA ARG A 152 -8.35 23.04 -8.67
C ARG A 152 -8.04 21.60 -8.25
N ALA A 153 -6.95 21.39 -7.52
CA ALA A 153 -6.58 20.08 -7.00
C ALA A 153 -7.66 19.54 -6.06
N ILE A 154 -8.14 20.37 -5.13
CA ILE A 154 -9.22 20.05 -4.20
C ILE A 154 -10.53 19.75 -4.93
N GLU A 155 -10.91 20.54 -5.93
CA GLU A 155 -12.10 20.28 -6.76
C GLU A 155 -12.01 18.91 -7.43
N ARG A 156 -10.84 18.54 -7.97
CA ARG A 156 -10.61 17.24 -8.60
C ARG A 156 -10.67 16.10 -7.59
N ILE A 157 -10.10 16.26 -6.41
CA ILE A 157 -10.21 15.30 -5.31
C ILE A 157 -11.67 15.13 -4.90
N ASN A 158 -12.44 16.21 -4.79
CA ASN A 158 -13.85 16.17 -4.42
C ASN A 158 -14.67 15.36 -5.41
N LEU A 159 -14.46 15.59 -6.70
CA LEU A 159 -15.15 14.84 -7.77
C LEU A 159 -14.84 13.34 -7.70
N LEU A 160 -13.57 12.99 -7.53
CA LEU A 160 -13.13 11.58 -7.50
C LEU A 160 -13.57 10.87 -6.20
N ALA A 161 -13.52 11.55 -5.05
CA ALA A 161 -14.02 11.01 -3.79
C ALA A 161 -15.54 10.78 -3.84
N LYS A 162 -16.31 11.70 -4.44
CA LYS A 162 -17.75 11.51 -4.67
C LYS A 162 -18.04 10.30 -5.55
N GLU A 163 -17.24 10.08 -6.59
CA GLU A 163 -17.37 8.90 -7.45
C GLU A 163 -17.11 7.60 -6.67
N VAL A 164 -16.08 7.57 -5.82
CA VAL A 164 -15.82 6.44 -4.90
C VAL A 164 -17.03 6.15 -3.99
N ILE A 165 -17.58 7.19 -3.35
CA ILE A 165 -18.78 7.06 -2.49
C ILE A 165 -19.96 6.51 -3.31
N ARG A 166 -20.19 7.06 -4.51
CA ARG A 166 -21.30 6.66 -5.38
C ARG A 166 -21.18 5.20 -5.82
N GLN A 167 -19.98 4.76 -6.22
CA GLN A 167 -19.72 3.37 -6.60
C GLN A 167 -19.89 2.42 -5.41
N ARG A 168 -19.45 2.84 -4.22
CA ARG A 168 -19.63 2.06 -3.00
C ARG A 168 -21.11 1.89 -2.63
N ARG A 169 -21.92 2.96 -2.76
CA ARG A 169 -23.38 2.88 -2.56
C ARG A 169 -24.04 1.91 -3.54
N LYS A 170 -23.62 1.92 -4.81
CA LYS A 170 -24.17 1.02 -5.85
C LYS A 170 -23.81 -0.45 -5.65
N THR A 171 -22.58 -0.73 -5.21
CA THR A 171 -22.09 -2.10 -4.99
C THR A 171 -22.58 -2.71 -3.67
N GLY A 172 -23.17 -1.90 -2.79
CA GLY A 172 -23.59 -2.29 -1.45
C GLY A 172 -22.43 -2.26 -0.46
N PHE A 173 -22.72 -1.79 0.76
CA PHE A 173 -21.73 -1.60 1.82
C PHE A 173 -22.10 -2.32 3.14
N LEU A 174 -23.30 -2.90 3.25
CA LEU A 174 -23.79 -3.51 4.50
C LEU A 174 -23.03 -4.78 4.90
N ASN A 175 -22.47 -5.52 3.95
CA ASN A 175 -21.75 -6.79 4.17
C ASN A 175 -20.25 -6.68 3.87
N SER A 176 -19.68 -5.48 3.88
CA SER A 176 -18.26 -5.31 3.54
C SER A 176 -17.39 -4.94 4.72
N ASN A 177 -16.15 -5.43 4.66
CA ASN A 177 -15.12 -5.28 5.68
C ASN A 177 -14.17 -4.10 5.38
N ASP A 178 -14.60 -3.12 4.59
CA ASP A 178 -13.81 -1.90 4.33
C ASP A 178 -14.23 -0.73 5.24
N LEU A 179 -13.27 0.15 5.47
CA LEU A 179 -13.39 1.25 6.42
C LEU A 179 -14.47 2.26 6.02
N LEU A 180 -14.60 2.56 4.73
CA LEU A 180 -15.61 3.49 4.22
C LEU A 180 -17.03 2.96 4.41
N SER A 181 -17.25 1.66 4.18
CA SER A 181 -18.54 1.00 4.43
C SER A 181 -19.03 1.19 5.86
N ARG A 182 -18.12 1.14 6.85
CA ARG A 182 -18.45 1.43 8.25
C ARG A 182 -18.87 2.88 8.51
N PHE A 183 -18.19 3.85 7.90
CA PHE A 183 -18.60 5.23 8.05
C PHE A 183 -19.94 5.47 7.34
N MET A 184 -20.18 4.84 6.20
CA MET A 184 -21.42 4.96 5.43
C MET A 184 -22.65 4.34 6.12
N SER A 185 -22.48 3.37 7.02
CA SER A 185 -23.61 2.79 7.77
C SER A 185 -24.18 3.74 8.83
N ILE A 186 -23.43 4.77 9.22
CA ILE A 186 -23.82 5.73 10.27
C ILE A 186 -23.92 7.16 9.70
N ILE A 187 -23.13 7.49 8.68
CA ILE A 187 -22.99 8.84 8.13
C ILE A 187 -23.46 8.88 6.68
N ASN A 188 -24.47 9.71 6.41
CA ASN A 188 -24.96 9.97 5.05
C ASN A 188 -24.35 11.23 4.40
N ASP A 189 -23.71 12.10 5.19
CA ASP A 189 -23.07 13.34 4.72
C ASP A 189 -21.88 13.02 3.80
N GLU A 190 -22.05 13.25 2.49
CA GLU A 190 -21.02 12.98 1.48
C GLU A 190 -19.76 13.82 1.66
N THR A 191 -19.89 15.05 2.18
CA THR A 191 -18.72 15.91 2.43
C THR A 191 -17.90 15.31 3.56
N TYR A 192 -18.56 14.83 4.60
CA TYR A 192 -17.89 14.13 5.70
C TYR A 192 -17.21 12.85 5.21
N LEU A 193 -17.90 12.02 4.43
CA LEU A 193 -17.32 10.80 3.86
C LEU A 193 -16.11 11.08 2.98
N ARG A 194 -16.16 12.16 2.17
CA ARG A 194 -15.01 12.64 1.38
C ARG A 194 -13.83 12.99 2.27
N ASP A 195 -14.05 13.68 3.39
CA ASP A 195 -12.99 14.07 4.32
C ASP A 195 -12.34 12.85 4.99
N ILE A 196 -13.15 11.83 5.27
CA ILE A 196 -12.69 10.52 5.77
C ILE A 196 -11.82 9.80 4.72
N ILE A 197 -12.27 9.74 3.45
CA ILE A 197 -11.51 9.14 2.34
C ILE A 197 -10.12 9.76 2.23
N ILE A 198 -10.04 11.09 2.21
CA ILE A 198 -8.77 11.82 2.07
C ILE A 198 -7.87 11.60 3.27
N SER A 199 -8.45 11.55 4.48
CA SER A 199 -7.69 11.28 5.69
C SER A 199 -7.03 9.90 5.65
N PHE A 200 -7.75 8.86 5.23
CA PHE A 200 -7.17 7.51 5.15
C PHE A 200 -6.18 7.37 4.01
N LEU A 201 -6.43 8.00 2.86
CA LEU A 201 -5.45 8.09 1.78
C LEU A 201 -4.14 8.73 2.27
N LEU A 202 -4.21 9.87 2.96
CA LEU A 202 -3.02 10.54 3.50
C LEU A 202 -2.28 9.63 4.48
N ALA A 203 -3.04 9.02 5.40
CA ALA A 203 -2.50 8.19 6.46
C ALA A 203 -1.76 6.97 5.92
N GLY A 204 -2.40 6.21 5.02
CA GLY A 204 -1.89 4.90 4.58
C GLY A 204 -0.91 4.97 3.41
N ARG A 205 -1.02 5.97 2.52
CA ARG A 205 -0.17 6.07 1.34
C ARG A 205 1.18 6.72 1.65
N ASP A 206 1.15 7.99 2.02
CA ASP A 206 2.35 8.83 2.01
C ASP A 206 3.30 8.47 3.16
N THR A 207 2.77 8.00 4.29
CA THR A 207 3.59 7.62 5.45
C THR A 207 4.31 6.29 5.24
N VAL A 208 3.62 5.29 4.69
CA VAL A 208 4.21 3.98 4.40
C VAL A 208 5.24 4.09 3.28
N ALA A 209 4.94 4.84 2.22
CA ALA A 209 5.89 5.07 1.14
C ALA A 209 7.17 5.78 1.62
N SER A 210 7.04 6.79 2.49
CA SER A 210 8.18 7.48 3.12
C SER A 210 9.01 6.53 4.00
N GLY A 211 8.33 5.70 4.80
CA GLY A 211 8.99 4.70 5.65
C GLY A 211 9.76 3.66 4.84
N LEU A 212 9.14 3.10 3.80
CA LEU A 212 9.78 2.14 2.87
C LEU A 212 10.98 2.77 2.17
N THR A 213 10.83 3.99 1.64
CA THR A 213 11.92 4.71 0.96
C THR A 213 13.14 4.85 1.87
N SER A 214 12.93 5.31 3.11
CA SER A 214 14.01 5.48 4.07
C SER A 214 14.64 4.15 4.49
N LEU A 215 13.82 3.10 4.64
CA LEU A 215 14.29 1.76 4.97
C LEU A 215 15.17 1.17 3.87
N PHE A 216 14.75 1.24 2.61
CA PHE A 216 15.56 0.74 1.49
C PHE A 216 16.84 1.57 1.28
N TRP A 217 16.79 2.87 1.54
CA TRP A 217 17.99 3.70 1.56
C TRP A 217 18.99 3.22 2.64
N LEU A 218 18.51 2.95 3.86
CA LEU A 218 19.36 2.41 4.94
C LEU A 218 19.89 1.00 4.62
N LEU A 219 19.04 0.10 4.13
CA LEU A 219 19.42 -1.26 3.77
C LEU A 219 20.47 -1.29 2.66
N SER A 220 20.43 -0.34 1.72
CA SER A 220 21.45 -0.23 0.66
C SER A 220 22.86 0.06 1.20
N LYS A 221 22.96 0.65 2.39
CA LYS A 221 24.22 0.95 3.10
C LYS A 221 24.65 -0.15 4.08
N HIS A 222 23.78 -1.09 4.42
CA HIS A 222 23.98 -2.04 5.52
C HIS A 222 23.71 -3.49 5.07
N SER A 223 24.63 -4.06 4.29
CA SER A 223 24.51 -5.43 3.77
C SER A 223 24.47 -6.49 4.87
N ASN A 224 25.13 -6.26 6.01
CA ASN A 224 25.06 -7.10 7.21
C ASN A 224 23.62 -7.21 7.75
N VAL A 225 22.88 -6.11 7.79
CA VAL A 225 21.47 -6.09 8.23
C VAL A 225 20.60 -6.85 7.25
N VAL A 226 20.81 -6.69 5.94
CA VAL A 226 20.10 -7.46 4.91
C VAL A 226 20.33 -8.97 5.08
N SER A 227 21.59 -9.38 5.31
CA SER A 227 21.94 -10.78 5.55
C SER A 227 21.28 -11.34 6.82
N ALA A 228 21.25 -10.57 7.91
CA ALA A 228 20.60 -10.98 9.15
C ALA A 228 19.08 -11.18 8.97
N ILE A 229 18.40 -10.29 8.23
CA ILE A 229 16.97 -10.45 7.90
C ILE A 229 16.74 -11.72 7.06
N LYS A 230 17.61 -11.99 6.07
CA LYS A 230 17.50 -13.22 5.26
C LYS A 230 17.64 -14.47 6.11
N GLN A 231 18.66 -14.51 6.98
CA GLN A 231 18.88 -15.62 7.91
C GLN A 231 17.71 -15.83 8.87
N GLU A 232 17.14 -14.76 9.43
CA GLU A 232 15.92 -14.84 10.23
C GLU A 232 14.76 -15.46 9.42
N ALA A 233 14.53 -14.95 8.22
CA ALA A 233 13.47 -15.42 7.36
C ALA A 233 13.64 -16.88 6.93
N ASP A 234 14.87 -17.34 6.67
CA ASP A 234 15.14 -18.74 6.34
C ASP A 234 14.88 -19.68 7.52
N ARG A 235 15.10 -19.23 8.76
CA ARG A 235 14.74 -20.01 9.96
C ARG A 235 13.24 -20.12 10.17
N ILE A 236 12.50 -19.03 9.97
CA ILE A 236 11.05 -18.97 10.27
C ILE A 236 10.18 -19.51 9.13
N ILE A 237 10.51 -19.14 7.89
CA ILE A 237 9.69 -19.44 6.71
C ILE A 237 10.24 -20.66 5.96
N GLY A 238 11.55 -20.90 6.07
CA GLY A 238 12.30 -21.88 5.30
C GLY A 238 13.00 -21.26 4.10
N GLU A 239 14.12 -21.86 3.73
CA GLU A 239 14.91 -21.44 2.57
C GLU A 239 14.08 -21.53 1.28
N ASN A 240 14.20 -20.51 0.42
CA ASN A 240 13.48 -20.39 -0.86
C ASN A 240 11.95 -20.49 -0.79
N LYS A 241 11.35 -20.39 0.40
CA LYS A 241 9.88 -20.36 0.58
C LYS A 241 9.36 -18.92 0.58
N GLU A 242 8.12 -18.77 0.12
CA GLU A 242 7.38 -17.52 0.22
C GLU A 242 6.62 -17.43 1.54
N LEU A 243 6.31 -16.21 1.97
CA LEU A 243 5.36 -15.95 3.04
C LEU A 243 4.00 -16.57 2.71
N THR A 244 3.48 -17.39 3.62
CA THR A 244 2.20 -18.09 3.44
C THR A 244 1.09 -17.52 4.30
N CYS A 245 1.40 -16.95 5.47
CA CYS A 245 0.39 -16.38 6.35
C CYS A 245 0.92 -15.21 7.21
N PHE A 246 -0.05 -14.45 7.75
CA PHE A 246 0.21 -13.32 8.64
C PHE A 246 0.96 -13.72 9.92
N ASP A 247 0.74 -14.91 10.47
CA ASP A 247 1.38 -15.30 11.74
C ASP A 247 2.90 -15.44 11.62
N GLN A 248 3.41 -15.89 10.47
CA GLN A 248 4.86 -15.90 10.20
C GLN A 248 5.48 -14.50 10.30
N MET A 249 4.72 -13.44 9.98
CA MET A 249 5.21 -12.06 10.08
C MET A 249 5.42 -11.62 11.53
N LYS A 250 4.77 -12.24 12.51
CA LYS A 250 4.92 -11.88 13.93
C LYS A 250 6.26 -12.36 14.49
N GLU A 251 6.75 -13.49 14.00
CA GLU A 251 8.01 -14.12 14.42
C GLU A 251 9.27 -13.46 13.82
N LEU A 252 9.12 -12.59 12.81
CA LEU A 252 10.23 -11.83 12.21
C LEU A 252 10.59 -10.61 13.08
N HIS A 253 11.27 -10.87 14.20
CA HIS A 253 11.64 -9.90 15.23
C HIS A 253 12.78 -8.96 14.80
N TYR A 254 13.80 -9.46 14.13
CA TYR A 254 14.92 -8.68 13.61
C TYR A 254 14.45 -7.76 12.47
N LEU A 255 13.58 -8.25 11.58
CA LEU A 255 12.94 -7.38 10.58
C LEU A 255 12.07 -6.29 11.22
N GLN A 256 11.32 -6.63 12.28
CA GLN A 256 10.54 -5.65 13.04
C GLN A 256 11.45 -4.57 13.66
N ALA A 257 12.55 -5.00 14.29
CA ALA A 257 13.56 -4.13 14.87
C ALA A 257 14.19 -3.20 13.82
N THR A 258 14.50 -3.73 12.64
CA THR A 258 15.04 -2.97 11.51
C THR A 258 14.08 -1.87 11.05
N VAL A 259 12.78 -2.20 10.92
CA VAL A 259 11.74 -1.22 10.56
C VAL A 259 11.63 -0.12 11.62
N TYR A 260 11.69 -0.45 12.91
CA TYR A 260 11.66 0.53 14.00
C TYR A 260 12.89 1.42 14.01
N GLU A 261 14.08 0.84 13.86
CA GLU A 261 15.33 1.61 13.83
C GLU A 261 15.39 2.54 12.62
N SER A 262 14.89 2.08 11.47
CA SER A 262 14.78 2.93 10.27
C SER A 262 13.91 4.14 10.51
N MET A 263 12.73 3.95 11.11
CA MET A 263 11.82 5.06 11.40
C MET A 263 12.27 5.91 12.59
N ARG A 264 13.11 5.40 13.50
CA ARG A 264 13.75 6.23 14.54
C ARG A 264 14.64 7.29 13.90
N LEU A 265 15.47 6.88 12.95
CA LEU A 265 16.36 7.78 12.21
C LEU A 265 15.59 8.61 11.18
N TYR A 266 14.65 8.02 10.46
CA TYR A 266 13.94 8.69 9.38
C TYR A 266 12.42 8.52 9.53
N PRO A 267 11.82 9.21 10.52
CA PRO A 267 10.37 9.24 10.69
C PRO A 267 9.66 9.71 9.42
N PRO A 268 8.55 9.06 9.02
CA PRO A 268 7.68 9.62 8.01
C PRO A 268 7.14 11.00 8.38
N ILE A 269 6.85 11.24 9.67
CA ILE A 269 6.42 12.54 10.21
C ILE A 269 7.53 13.10 11.12
N GLN A 270 8.21 14.15 10.67
CA GLN A 270 9.43 14.63 11.31
C GLN A 270 9.19 15.48 12.57
N PHE A 271 8.02 16.11 12.68
CA PHE A 271 7.59 16.90 13.84
C PHE A 271 6.07 16.94 13.94
N ASP A 272 5.57 17.12 15.15
CA ASP A 272 4.14 17.23 15.42
C ASP A 272 3.90 18.34 16.45
N SER A 273 2.87 19.16 16.18
CA SER A 273 2.58 20.35 16.96
C SER A 273 1.20 20.28 17.61
N LYS A 274 1.09 20.88 18.79
CA LYS A 274 -0.14 21.10 19.54
C LYS A 274 -0.18 22.54 20.03
N PHE A 275 -1.34 23.01 20.43
CA PHE A 275 -1.53 24.38 20.91
C PHE A 275 -2.17 24.35 22.28
N CYS A 276 -1.62 25.09 23.24
CA CYS A 276 -2.16 25.20 24.59
C CYS A 276 -3.56 25.81 24.57
N GLN A 277 -4.56 25.06 25.03
CA GLN A 277 -5.92 25.57 25.15
C GLN A 277 -6.09 26.51 26.35
N ASN A 278 -5.37 26.23 27.44
CA ASN A 278 -5.26 27.04 28.65
C ASN A 278 -3.78 27.14 29.05
N ASP A 279 -3.47 28.11 29.92
CA ASP A 279 -2.16 28.25 30.56
C ASP A 279 -1.77 26.93 31.25
N ASP A 280 -0.47 26.62 31.21
CA ASP A 280 0.07 25.37 31.75
C ASP A 280 1.53 25.54 32.20
N VAL A 281 2.06 24.56 32.91
CA VAL A 281 3.46 24.48 33.31
C VAL A 281 4.00 23.11 32.95
N LEU A 282 5.14 23.08 32.24
CA LEU A 282 5.86 21.86 31.89
C LEU A 282 6.60 21.27 33.10
N PRO A 283 6.99 19.98 33.06
CA PRO A 283 7.66 19.34 34.20
C PRO A 283 8.97 19.99 34.64
N ASP A 284 9.62 20.76 33.76
CA ASP A 284 10.84 21.53 34.03
C ASP A 284 10.57 22.91 34.65
N GLY A 285 9.30 23.27 34.89
CA GLY A 285 8.88 24.57 35.39
C GLY A 285 8.61 25.62 34.31
N SER A 286 8.82 25.30 33.03
CA SER A 286 8.56 26.23 31.92
C SER A 286 7.07 26.59 31.83
N VAL A 287 6.76 27.88 31.89
CA VAL A 287 5.38 28.40 31.84
C VAL A 287 4.90 28.53 30.38
N LEU A 288 3.76 27.93 30.08
CA LEU A 288 3.10 28.00 28.78
C LEU A 288 1.83 28.85 28.88
N LYS A 289 1.70 29.84 27.99
CA LYS A 289 0.48 30.63 27.88
C LYS A 289 -0.50 30.02 26.89
N LYS A 290 -1.79 30.25 27.09
CA LYS A 290 -2.84 29.91 26.13
C LYS A 290 -2.46 30.38 24.72
N GLY A 291 -2.63 29.50 23.73
CA GLY A 291 -2.28 29.73 22.34
C GLY A 291 -0.83 29.40 21.98
N THR A 292 0.03 29.12 22.95
CA THR A 292 1.43 28.71 22.69
C THR A 292 1.46 27.41 21.89
N ARG A 293 2.24 27.41 20.79
CA ARG A 293 2.53 26.20 20.02
C ARG A 293 3.61 25.40 20.71
N VAL A 294 3.32 24.13 20.99
CA VAL A 294 4.27 23.17 21.55
C VAL A 294 4.53 22.10 20.51
N THR A 295 5.80 21.91 20.15
CA THR A 295 6.21 20.99 19.10
C THR A 295 7.26 20.03 19.65
N TYR A 296 7.09 18.73 19.35
CA TYR A 296 8.15 17.75 19.51
C TYR A 296 8.54 17.25 18.13
N HIS A 297 9.81 16.90 17.99
CA HIS A 297 10.44 16.57 16.72
C HIS A 297 10.91 15.11 16.77
N PRO A 298 10.09 14.11 16.40
CA PRO A 298 10.53 12.72 16.36
C PRO A 298 11.85 12.52 15.61
N TYR A 299 12.11 13.30 14.55
CA TYR A 299 13.38 13.27 13.82
C TYR A 299 14.59 13.64 14.69
N ALA A 300 14.47 14.72 15.47
CA ALA A 300 15.52 15.17 16.37
C ALA A 300 15.62 14.25 17.59
N MET A 301 14.48 13.91 18.22
CA MET A 301 14.39 13.02 19.37
C MET A 301 15.01 11.65 19.11
N GLY A 302 14.94 11.16 17.86
CA GLY A 302 15.62 9.94 17.45
C GLY A 302 17.14 10.01 17.66
N ARG A 303 17.76 11.19 17.64
CA ARG A 303 19.22 11.42 17.64
C ARG A 303 19.74 12.10 18.91
N ILE A 304 18.92 12.16 19.96
CA ILE A 304 19.33 12.75 21.24
C ILE A 304 20.08 11.69 22.04
N GLU A 305 21.32 11.99 22.40
CA GLU A 305 22.22 11.09 23.16
C GLU A 305 21.63 10.74 24.52
N GLU A 306 21.07 11.72 25.24
CA GLU A 306 20.42 11.48 26.55
C GLU A 306 19.23 10.51 26.47
N ILE A 307 18.64 10.36 25.28
CA ILE A 307 17.55 9.43 25.04
C ILE A 307 18.08 8.07 24.55
N TRP A 308 19.07 8.05 23.64
CA TRP A 308 19.45 6.85 22.88
C TRP A 308 20.85 6.32 23.14
N GLY A 309 21.69 7.02 23.89
CA GLY A 309 23.11 6.72 24.12
C GLY A 309 24.03 7.32 23.05
N GLU A 310 25.33 7.12 23.22
CA GLU A 310 26.39 7.63 22.32
C GLU A 310 26.22 7.14 20.86
N ASP A 311 25.69 5.93 20.67
CA ASP A 311 25.43 5.32 19.36
C ASP A 311 24.06 5.75 18.76
N CYS A 312 23.52 6.90 19.19
CA CYS A 312 22.22 7.42 18.73
C CYS A 312 22.17 7.74 17.23
N LEU A 313 23.32 7.96 16.58
CA LEU A 313 23.39 8.23 15.15
C LEU A 313 23.52 6.94 14.31
N GLU A 314 23.86 5.81 14.94
CA GLU A 314 24.06 4.53 14.25
C GLU A 314 22.73 3.86 13.88
N PHE A 315 22.71 3.17 12.73
CA PHE A 315 21.61 2.29 12.35
C PHE A 315 21.84 0.89 12.94
N LYS A 316 21.27 0.64 14.12
CA LYS A 316 21.48 -0.57 14.92
C LYS A 316 20.16 -1.23 15.33
N PRO A 317 19.59 -2.13 14.49
CA PRO A 317 18.36 -2.84 14.81
C PRO A 317 18.39 -3.55 16.16
N GLU A 318 19.55 -4.06 16.59
CA GLU A 318 19.76 -4.82 17.83
C GLU A 318 19.33 -4.07 19.09
N ARG A 319 19.27 -2.73 19.03
CA ARG A 319 18.79 -1.88 20.12
C ARG A 319 17.34 -2.17 20.54
N TRP A 320 16.58 -2.75 19.63
CA TRP A 320 15.17 -3.11 19.84
C TRP A 320 14.98 -4.56 20.25
N LEU A 321 16.06 -5.32 20.41
CA LEU A 321 16.01 -6.74 20.75
C LEU A 321 16.40 -6.94 22.21
N LYS A 322 15.70 -7.85 22.87
CA LYS A 322 16.12 -8.38 24.17
C LYS A 322 17.26 -9.40 23.97
N HIS A 323 17.84 -9.87 25.07
CA HIS A 323 18.92 -10.87 25.04
C HIS A 323 18.52 -12.19 24.33
N ASP A 324 17.24 -12.53 24.31
CA ASP A 324 16.68 -13.70 23.61
C ASP A 324 16.37 -13.45 22.12
N GLY A 325 16.66 -12.26 21.60
CA GLY A 325 16.38 -11.87 20.21
C GLY A 325 14.92 -11.45 19.96
N VAL A 326 14.07 -11.39 20.99
CA VAL A 326 12.67 -10.97 20.85
C VAL A 326 12.58 -9.45 20.78
N PHE A 327 11.82 -8.95 19.80
CA PHE A 327 11.58 -7.52 19.62
C PHE A 327 10.86 -6.89 20.82
N SER A 328 11.32 -5.71 21.25
CA SER A 328 10.72 -4.90 22.31
C SER A 328 10.66 -3.42 21.91
N PRO A 329 9.46 -2.84 21.70
CA PRO A 329 9.29 -1.47 21.19
C PRO A 329 9.61 -0.35 22.21
N GLY A 330 10.10 -0.69 23.41
CA GLY A 330 10.44 0.28 24.46
C GLY A 330 9.29 1.22 24.84
N ASN A 331 9.64 2.40 25.37
CA ASN A 331 8.68 3.43 25.78
C ASN A 331 8.18 4.25 24.56
N PRO A 332 6.86 4.32 24.28
CA PRO A 332 6.32 5.04 23.13
C PRO A 332 6.52 6.57 23.20
N PHE A 333 6.81 7.15 24.38
CA PHE A 333 7.14 8.57 24.51
C PHE A 333 8.60 8.86 24.13
N LYS A 334 9.49 7.85 24.23
CA LYS A 334 10.86 7.89 23.69
C LYS A 334 10.88 7.70 22.17
N TYR A 335 9.91 6.96 21.64
CA TYR A 335 9.74 6.68 20.20
C TYR A 335 8.35 7.12 19.70
N PRO A 336 8.09 8.43 19.55
CA PRO A 336 6.76 8.94 19.21
C PRO A 336 6.42 8.87 17.70
N ILE A 337 7.02 7.96 16.93
CA ILE A 337 6.80 7.79 15.49
C ILE A 337 5.33 7.48 15.19
N PHE A 338 4.75 6.52 15.94
CA PHE A 338 3.33 6.21 15.88
C PHE A 338 2.51 6.98 16.92
N GLN A 339 3.04 8.11 17.42
CA GLN A 339 2.50 8.88 18.53
C GLN A 339 2.46 8.09 19.86
N ALA A 340 1.96 8.72 20.91
CA ALA A 340 1.80 8.10 22.23
C ALA A 340 0.47 8.52 22.89
N GLY A 341 0.11 7.85 23.98
CA GLY A 341 -1.13 8.13 24.73
C GLY A 341 -2.39 7.99 23.88
N PHE A 342 -3.30 8.96 23.98
CA PHE A 342 -4.58 8.89 23.25
C PHE A 342 -4.43 9.13 21.74
N ARG A 343 -3.30 9.68 21.28
CA ARG A 343 -3.02 9.96 19.86
C ARG A 343 -2.34 8.80 19.13
N VAL A 344 -2.09 7.65 19.77
CA VAL A 344 -1.48 6.47 19.10
C VAL A 344 -2.16 6.20 17.76
N CYS A 345 -1.33 6.04 16.73
CA CYS A 345 -1.73 5.79 15.35
C CYS A 345 -2.59 4.53 15.26
N LEU A 346 -3.76 4.66 14.61
CA LEU A 346 -4.68 3.54 14.40
C LEU A 346 -4.16 2.53 13.38
N GLY A 347 -3.42 3.01 12.38
CA GLY A 347 -2.86 2.18 11.31
C GLY A 347 -1.49 1.59 11.64
N LYS A 348 -1.03 1.62 12.91
CA LYS A 348 0.32 1.18 13.29
C LYS A 348 0.61 -0.25 12.84
N GLU A 349 -0.24 -1.20 13.21
CA GLU A 349 -0.01 -2.62 12.90
C GLU A 349 -0.10 -2.89 11.40
N MET A 350 -1.03 -2.23 10.71
CA MET A 350 -1.15 -2.28 9.24
C MET A 350 0.11 -1.75 8.54
N ALA A 351 0.62 -0.58 8.95
CA ALA A 351 1.80 0.02 8.36
C ALA A 351 3.04 -0.86 8.57
N LEU A 352 3.21 -1.42 9.78
CA LEU A 352 4.30 -2.35 10.08
C LEU A 352 4.19 -3.62 9.24
N LEU A 353 2.99 -4.18 9.10
CA LEU A 353 2.75 -5.35 8.25
C LEU A 353 3.12 -5.07 6.79
N GLU A 354 2.67 -3.95 6.23
CA GLU A 354 2.98 -3.54 4.86
C GLU A 354 4.48 -3.35 4.65
N MET A 355 5.12 -2.57 5.51
CA MET A 355 6.56 -2.30 5.44
C MET A 355 7.37 -3.60 5.49
N LYS A 356 7.06 -4.50 6.43
CA LYS A 356 7.79 -5.77 6.58
C LYS A 356 7.55 -6.70 5.39
N THR A 357 6.31 -6.84 4.93
CA THR A 357 5.97 -7.76 3.84
C THR A 357 6.64 -7.33 2.53
N VAL A 358 6.60 -6.02 2.23
CA VAL A 358 7.30 -5.45 1.07
C VAL A 358 8.80 -5.63 1.21
N THR A 359 9.37 -5.25 2.36
CA THR A 359 10.83 -5.35 2.60
C THR A 359 11.32 -6.77 2.40
N LEU A 360 10.71 -7.73 3.10
CA LEU A 360 11.08 -9.13 3.02
C LEU A 360 10.94 -9.69 1.60
N SER A 361 9.84 -9.33 0.92
CA SER A 361 9.57 -9.82 -0.42
C SER A 361 10.60 -9.35 -1.43
N LEU A 362 11.09 -8.11 -1.30
CA LEU A 362 12.07 -7.54 -2.21
C LEU A 362 13.48 -8.03 -1.90
N ILE A 363 13.94 -8.01 -0.65
CA ILE A 363 15.31 -8.42 -0.32
C ILE A 363 15.57 -9.90 -0.58
N ARG A 364 14.55 -10.76 -0.50
CA ARG A 364 14.67 -12.19 -0.84
C ARG A 364 14.74 -12.44 -2.35
N ARG A 365 14.23 -11.53 -3.18
CA ARG A 365 14.09 -11.71 -4.64
C ARG A 365 15.02 -10.84 -5.46
N PHE A 366 15.56 -9.76 -4.89
CA PHE A 366 16.34 -8.78 -5.63
C PHE A 366 17.52 -8.32 -4.81
N ARG A 367 18.63 -8.07 -5.50
CA ARG A 367 19.70 -7.23 -4.98
C ARG A 367 19.36 -5.80 -5.39
N ILE A 368 19.04 -4.94 -4.43
CA ILE A 368 18.71 -3.54 -4.72
C ILE A 368 19.98 -2.72 -4.63
N GLN A 369 20.37 -2.11 -5.74
CA GLN A 369 21.51 -1.20 -5.82
C GLN A 369 21.01 0.18 -6.21
N LEU A 370 21.38 1.19 -5.42
CA LEU A 370 21.08 2.58 -5.74
C LEU A 370 21.89 3.00 -6.98
N LEU A 371 21.26 3.76 -7.88
CA LEU A 371 21.91 4.25 -9.11
C LEU A 371 23.16 5.07 -8.78
N THR A 372 23.09 5.85 -7.70
CA THR A 372 24.21 6.58 -7.14
C THR A 372 24.41 6.10 -5.71
N PRO A 373 25.43 5.28 -5.43
CA PRO A 373 25.73 4.85 -4.08
C PRO A 373 25.97 6.07 -3.19
N PRO A 374 25.21 6.24 -2.11
CA PRO A 374 25.39 7.36 -1.22
C PRO A 374 26.75 7.24 -0.52
N SER A 375 27.45 8.36 -0.33
CA SER A 375 28.64 8.34 0.53
C SER A 375 28.24 7.92 1.96
N PRO A 376 29.18 7.38 2.76
CA PRO A 376 28.90 6.95 4.13
C PRO A 376 28.15 8.03 4.93
N ASP A 377 28.64 9.28 4.84
CA ASP A 377 28.12 10.45 5.56
C ASP A 377 26.99 11.19 4.85
N GLN A 378 26.60 10.76 3.63
CA GLN A 378 25.50 11.40 2.93
C GLN A 378 24.20 11.14 3.66
N HIS A 379 23.46 12.21 3.95
CA HIS A 379 22.11 12.17 4.48
C HIS A 379 21.08 12.57 3.40
N PRO A 380 19.87 12.01 3.43
CA PRO A 380 18.81 12.42 2.51
C PRO A 380 18.38 13.86 2.80
N ARG A 381 18.16 14.62 1.72
CA ARG A 381 17.49 15.94 1.80
C ARG A 381 15.99 15.74 1.60
N PHE A 382 15.19 16.52 2.33
CA PHE A 382 13.73 16.40 2.31
C PHE A 382 13.08 17.56 1.57
N LEU A 383 12.05 17.25 0.79
CA LEU A 383 11.15 18.26 0.22
C LEU A 383 10.14 18.75 1.26
N PRO A 384 9.64 19.99 1.11
CA PRO A 384 8.44 20.45 1.81
C PRO A 384 7.27 19.48 1.59
N GLY A 385 6.63 19.05 2.68
CA GLY A 385 5.50 18.14 2.61
C GLY A 385 4.96 17.75 3.98
N LEU A 386 3.86 17.01 3.99
CA LEU A 386 3.29 16.43 5.20
C LEU A 386 4.05 15.19 5.67
N THR A 387 4.83 14.56 4.79
CA THR A 387 5.70 13.42 5.09
C THR A 387 7.12 13.65 4.57
N ALA A 388 8.09 12.94 5.14
CA ALA A 388 9.50 12.98 4.75
C ALA A 388 9.69 12.38 3.35
N THR A 389 9.74 13.24 2.33
CA THR A 389 9.97 12.84 0.92
C THR A 389 11.39 13.25 0.51
N PHE A 390 12.18 12.32 -0.02
CA PHE A 390 13.55 12.59 -0.49
C PHE A 390 13.52 13.48 -1.73
N SER A 391 14.38 14.50 -1.77
CA SER A 391 14.46 15.45 -2.89
C SER A 391 14.85 14.80 -4.21
N ASP A 392 15.71 13.79 -4.14
CA ASP A 392 16.33 13.17 -5.31
C ASP A 392 15.65 11.82 -5.65
N GLY A 393 14.54 11.50 -4.98
CA GLY A 393 13.91 10.18 -5.03
C GLY A 393 14.81 9.09 -4.44
N LEU A 394 14.56 7.85 -4.85
CA LEU A 394 15.40 6.69 -4.57
C LEU A 394 15.57 5.85 -5.86
N PRO A 395 16.31 6.36 -6.86
CA PRO A 395 16.54 5.66 -8.12
C PRO A 395 17.39 4.41 -7.90
N VAL A 396 16.93 3.27 -8.40
CA VAL A 396 17.60 1.97 -8.34
C VAL A 396 17.70 1.35 -9.72
N LEU A 397 18.76 0.57 -9.93
CA LEU A 397 18.86 -0.31 -11.09
C LEU A 397 18.25 -1.67 -10.71
N GLY A 398 17.28 -2.14 -11.50
CA GLY A 398 16.73 -3.49 -11.32
C GLY A 398 17.80 -4.54 -11.57
N THR A 399 18.35 -5.17 -10.53
CA THR A 399 19.31 -6.27 -10.68
C THR A 399 18.71 -7.61 -10.28
N ILE A 400 18.87 -8.60 -11.18
CA ILE A 400 18.42 -10.00 -11.06
C ILE A 400 19.05 -10.65 -9.81
N PRO A 401 18.35 -11.58 -9.13
CA PRO A 401 18.85 -12.28 -7.94
C PRO A 401 20.02 -13.24 -8.16
N GLU A 402 20.59 -13.67 -7.03
CA GLU A 402 21.34 -14.93 -6.90
C GLU A 402 20.53 -16.14 -7.41
N PRO A 403 21.18 -17.26 -7.81
CA PRO A 403 20.61 -18.28 -8.67
C PRO A 403 19.50 -19.20 -8.09
N SER A 404 18.80 -18.87 -6.99
CA SER A 404 17.98 -19.86 -6.28
C SER A 404 16.45 -19.74 -6.42
N LEU A 405 15.89 -18.71 -7.08
CA LEU A 405 14.46 -18.41 -6.87
C LEU A 405 13.70 -17.92 -8.10
N TYR A 406 13.54 -18.76 -9.14
CA TYR A 406 12.41 -18.60 -10.08
C TYR A 406 11.86 -19.92 -10.63
N SER A 407 10.61 -20.21 -10.26
CA SER A 407 9.63 -20.79 -11.18
C SER A 407 8.65 -19.67 -11.55
N LEU A 408 8.61 -19.27 -12.83
CA LEU A 408 7.73 -18.22 -13.35
C LEU A 408 6.25 -18.50 -13.02
N VAL A 409 5.63 -17.70 -12.14
CA VAL A 409 4.18 -17.71 -11.91
C VAL A 409 3.53 -16.63 -12.80
N ALA A 410 2.80 -17.07 -13.83
CA ALA A 410 2.09 -16.20 -14.75
C ALA A 410 0.68 -15.79 -14.25
N ARG A 411 0.41 -14.48 -14.31
CA ARG A 411 -0.84 -13.69 -14.22
C ARG A 411 -2.18 -14.41 -13.99
N LYS A 412 -2.96 -13.90 -13.02
CA LYS A 412 -4.43 -14.03 -12.93
C LYS A 412 -5.09 -12.80 -12.28
N LYS A 413 -6.01 -12.13 -12.97
CA LYS A 413 -7.20 -11.46 -12.38
C LYS A 413 -8.43 -12.27 -12.80
N PRO A 414 -9.36 -12.65 -11.89
CA PRO A 414 -10.68 -13.17 -12.28
C PRO A 414 -11.70 -12.02 -12.37
N GLY A 415 -12.45 -11.94 -13.47
CA GLY A 415 -13.65 -11.11 -13.56
C GLY A 415 -14.87 -11.85 -13.00
N ARG A 416 -15.75 -11.18 -12.25
CA ARG A 416 -17.02 -11.75 -11.76
C ARG A 416 -18.07 -11.73 -12.88
N GLY A 417 -18.71 -12.88 -13.12
CA GLY A 417 -19.93 -12.99 -13.92
C GLY A 417 -21.20 -12.63 -13.13
N ILE A 418 -22.31 -12.44 -13.84
CA ILE A 418 -23.62 -11.99 -13.33
C ILE A 418 -24.34 -13.09 -12.51
N ASP A 419 -23.81 -14.30 -12.48
CA ASP A 419 -24.37 -15.50 -11.81
C ASP A 419 -23.65 -15.88 -10.50
N GLY A 420 -22.70 -15.08 -10.04
CA GLY A 420 -22.01 -15.34 -8.75
C GLY A 420 -21.02 -16.51 -8.77
N LEU A 421 -20.69 -17.06 -9.96
CA LEU A 421 -19.67 -18.09 -10.11
C LEU A 421 -18.35 -17.49 -10.64
N ASN A 422 -17.23 -17.99 -10.12
CA ASN A 422 -15.89 -17.47 -10.36
C ASN A 422 -15.25 -18.19 -11.56
N TYR A 423 -15.41 -17.66 -12.79
CA TYR A 423 -14.82 -18.26 -13.98
C TYR A 423 -13.74 -17.40 -14.64
N PRO A 424 -12.57 -17.97 -14.98
CA PRO A 424 -11.46 -17.22 -15.52
C PRO A 424 -11.64 -17.05 -17.03
N SER A 425 -12.12 -15.90 -17.47
CA SER A 425 -11.88 -15.50 -18.86
C SER A 425 -10.37 -15.45 -19.11
N MET A 426 -9.93 -16.09 -20.20
CA MET A 426 -8.52 -16.15 -20.60
C MET A 426 -8.30 -15.15 -21.72
N HIS A 427 -7.45 -14.16 -21.50
CA HIS A 427 -7.19 -13.10 -22.48
C HIS A 427 -5.73 -13.15 -22.93
N ALA A 428 -5.50 -13.10 -24.25
CA ALA A 428 -4.17 -12.95 -24.85
C ALA A 428 -4.15 -11.75 -25.81
N TYR A 429 -2.97 -11.16 -26.01
CA TYR A 429 -2.77 -9.99 -26.88
C TYR A 429 -1.79 -10.31 -28.00
N LEU A 430 -2.13 -9.91 -29.23
CA LEU A 430 -1.20 -9.82 -30.36
C LEU A 430 -0.38 -8.54 -30.23
N ASN A 431 0.94 -8.69 -30.10
CA ASN A 431 1.88 -7.58 -30.20
C ASN A 431 2.20 -7.37 -31.68
N GLY A 432 2.00 -6.16 -32.21
CA GLY A 432 2.03 -5.83 -33.64
C GLY A 432 3.33 -6.13 -34.39
N THR A 433 4.38 -6.58 -33.70
CA THR A 433 5.69 -6.95 -34.28
C THR A 433 5.92 -8.46 -34.38
N ASN A 434 5.12 -9.30 -33.70
CA ASN A 434 5.27 -10.76 -33.72
C ASN A 434 3.95 -11.44 -34.10
N PRO A 435 3.86 -12.11 -35.28
CA PRO A 435 2.63 -12.75 -35.75
C PRO A 435 2.25 -13.99 -34.94
N ASN A 436 3.14 -14.52 -34.10
CA ASN A 436 2.92 -15.75 -33.36
C ASN A 436 2.52 -15.46 -31.91
N ILE A 437 1.34 -15.93 -31.53
CA ILE A 437 0.86 -15.91 -30.14
C ILE A 437 1.27 -17.22 -29.48
N SER A 438 1.88 -17.15 -28.31
CA SER A 438 1.95 -18.30 -27.40
C SER A 438 1.59 -17.85 -25.99
N ALA A 439 0.47 -18.34 -25.46
CA ALA A 439 0.03 -18.05 -24.11
C ALA A 439 -0.18 -19.35 -23.33
N VAL A 440 0.29 -19.39 -22.08
CA VAL A 440 0.06 -20.50 -21.15
C VAL A 440 -0.70 -20.00 -19.94
N PHE A 441 -1.93 -20.46 -19.77
CA PHE A 441 -2.78 -20.10 -18.64
C PHE A 441 -2.77 -21.21 -17.60
N HIS A 442 -2.33 -20.93 -16.38
CA HIS A 442 -2.46 -21.85 -15.25
C HIS A 442 -3.77 -21.58 -14.52
N ARG A 443 -4.58 -22.63 -14.31
CA ARG A 443 -5.89 -22.56 -13.66
C ARG A 443 -6.00 -23.59 -12.54
N ILE A 444 -6.70 -23.20 -11.47
CA ILE A 444 -7.05 -24.06 -10.34
C ILE A 444 -8.56 -24.16 -10.35
N VAL A 445 -9.09 -25.36 -10.21
CA VAL A 445 -10.51 -25.65 -10.01
C VAL A 445 -10.67 -26.36 -8.69
N THR A 446 -11.68 -25.95 -7.93
CA THR A 446 -12.04 -26.52 -6.63
C THR A 446 -13.34 -27.30 -6.80
N ASN A 447 -13.36 -28.55 -6.38
CA ASN A 447 -14.61 -29.30 -6.32
C ASN A 447 -15.49 -28.76 -5.19
N VAL A 448 -16.74 -28.45 -5.50
CA VAL A 448 -17.73 -27.95 -4.54
C VAL A 448 -18.88 -28.93 -4.32
N GLU A 449 -18.84 -30.10 -4.98
CA GLU A 449 -19.89 -31.10 -4.97
C GLU A 449 -19.43 -32.40 -4.31
N GLU A 450 -20.38 -33.12 -3.71
CA GLU A 450 -20.16 -34.37 -2.98
C GLU A 450 -20.11 -35.60 -3.92
N GLY A 451 -19.24 -36.57 -3.58
CA GLY A 451 -19.04 -37.83 -4.32
C GLY A 451 -17.99 -37.78 -5.42
N ASP A 452 -17.80 -38.92 -6.10
CA ASP A 452 -16.82 -39.07 -7.19
C ASP A 452 -17.31 -38.34 -8.45
N LEU A 453 -16.49 -37.41 -8.94
CA LEU A 453 -16.79 -36.55 -10.08
C LEU A 453 -15.69 -36.62 -11.12
N GLU A 454 -16.07 -36.87 -12.37
CA GLU A 454 -15.15 -36.82 -13.51
C GLU A 454 -15.55 -35.70 -14.46
N TYR A 455 -14.61 -34.81 -14.76
CA TYR A 455 -14.79 -33.72 -15.73
C TYR A 455 -13.88 -33.89 -16.93
N ASN A 456 -14.44 -33.81 -18.12
CA ASN A 456 -13.71 -33.87 -19.39
C ASN A 456 -13.84 -32.55 -20.15
N VAL A 457 -12.71 -32.03 -20.65
CA VAL A 457 -12.71 -30.78 -21.42
C VAL A 457 -12.91 -31.03 -22.91
N LYS A 458 -13.85 -30.29 -23.49
CA LYS A 458 -13.99 -30.09 -24.93
C LYS A 458 -13.50 -28.69 -25.28
N VAL A 459 -12.81 -28.55 -26.40
CA VAL A 459 -12.26 -27.28 -26.87
C VAL A 459 -12.99 -26.91 -28.15
N ALA A 460 -13.74 -25.81 -28.12
CA ALA A 460 -14.32 -25.19 -29.30
C ALA A 460 -13.40 -24.03 -29.71
N SER A 461 -12.64 -24.18 -30.81
CA SER A 461 -11.67 -23.18 -31.26
C SER A 461 -11.76 -23.00 -32.77
N PRO A 462 -11.64 -21.77 -33.30
CA PRO A 462 -11.56 -21.53 -34.74
C PRO A 462 -10.23 -22.05 -35.29
N LYS A 463 -10.11 -22.22 -36.62
CA LYS A 463 -8.96 -22.90 -37.26
C LYS A 463 -7.63 -22.16 -37.03
N GLU A 464 -7.70 -20.87 -36.77
CA GLU A 464 -6.58 -19.95 -36.58
C GLU A 464 -5.99 -20.06 -35.17
N LEU A 465 -6.70 -20.67 -34.21
CA LEU A 465 -6.26 -20.87 -32.83
C LEU A 465 -6.10 -22.37 -32.52
N SER A 466 -4.88 -22.77 -32.19
CA SER A 466 -4.58 -24.05 -31.56
C SER A 466 -4.68 -23.89 -30.04
N VAL A 467 -5.64 -24.56 -29.41
CA VAL A 467 -5.84 -24.54 -27.96
C VAL A 467 -5.67 -25.96 -27.40
N VAL A 468 -4.72 -26.14 -26.48
CA VAL A 468 -4.40 -27.42 -25.86
C VAL A 468 -4.56 -27.31 -24.35
N VAL A 469 -5.36 -28.19 -23.75
CA VAL A 469 -5.58 -28.25 -22.30
C VAL A 469 -4.88 -29.48 -21.71
N ILE A 470 -4.16 -29.30 -20.61
CA ILE A 470 -3.42 -30.38 -19.94
C ILE A 470 -3.60 -30.27 -18.41
N PRO A 471 -4.11 -31.32 -17.72
CA PRO A 471 -4.69 -32.54 -18.29
C PRO A 471 -6.08 -32.29 -18.91
N LYS A 472 -6.54 -33.19 -19.79
CA LYS A 472 -7.87 -33.10 -20.44
C LYS A 472 -9.02 -33.62 -19.56
N MET A 473 -8.69 -34.34 -18.49
CA MET A 473 -9.63 -34.99 -17.58
C MET A 473 -9.25 -34.69 -16.13
N PHE A 474 -10.24 -34.46 -15.29
CA PHE A 474 -10.11 -34.41 -13.84
C PHE A 474 -10.97 -35.46 -13.16
N LYS A 475 -10.45 -36.04 -12.08
CA LYS A 475 -11.19 -36.86 -11.13
C LYS A 475 -11.09 -36.23 -9.74
N PHE A 476 -12.23 -36.00 -9.12
CA PHE A 476 -12.35 -35.51 -7.75
C PHE A 476 -13.04 -36.57 -6.90
N ASN A 477 -12.52 -36.78 -5.68
CA ASN A 477 -13.00 -37.82 -4.77
C ASN A 477 -13.60 -37.22 -3.48
N GLY A 478 -13.84 -35.90 -3.46
CA GLY A 478 -14.34 -35.20 -2.28
C GLY A 478 -14.40 -33.67 -2.46
N ILE A 479 -15.21 -33.02 -1.62
CA ILE A 479 -15.40 -31.56 -1.60
C ILE A 479 -14.08 -30.86 -1.22
N ASN A 480 -13.87 -29.65 -1.74
CA ASN A 480 -12.70 -28.78 -1.53
C ASN A 480 -11.37 -29.31 -2.07
N GLN A 481 -11.39 -30.38 -2.88
CA GLN A 481 -10.20 -30.82 -3.61
C GLN A 481 -9.87 -29.86 -4.74
N ASN A 482 -8.60 -29.45 -4.81
CA ASN A 482 -8.09 -28.59 -5.87
C ASN A 482 -7.38 -29.41 -6.95
N LYS A 483 -7.67 -29.14 -8.22
CA LYS A 483 -6.90 -29.66 -9.37
C LYS A 483 -6.43 -28.50 -10.24
N THR A 484 -5.30 -28.70 -10.91
CA THR A 484 -4.68 -27.68 -11.77
C THR A 484 -4.65 -28.14 -13.21
N PHE A 485 -4.96 -27.23 -14.13
CA PHE A 485 -4.69 -27.41 -15.56
C PHE A 485 -3.95 -26.22 -16.13
N ARG A 486 -3.24 -26.48 -17.22
CA ARG A 486 -2.68 -25.46 -18.11
C ARG A 486 -3.40 -25.45 -19.44
N VAL A 487 -3.61 -24.26 -19.99
CA VAL A 487 -4.15 -24.05 -21.33
C VAL A 487 -3.07 -23.38 -22.16
N LEU A 488 -2.62 -24.06 -23.22
CA LEU A 488 -1.68 -23.55 -24.19
C LEU A 488 -2.47 -23.05 -25.39
N VAL A 489 -2.32 -21.78 -25.73
CA VAL A 489 -2.93 -21.15 -26.90
C VAL A 489 -1.82 -20.76 -27.87
N LYS A 490 -1.94 -21.20 -29.13
CA LYS A 490 -1.03 -20.85 -30.23
C LYS A 490 -1.82 -20.33 -31.43
N GLY A 491 -1.38 -19.22 -32.02
CA GLY A 491 -1.95 -18.64 -33.26
C GLY A 491 -0.84 -18.20 -34.21
N GLY A 492 -1.12 -18.11 -35.51
CA GLY A 492 -0.14 -17.81 -36.57
C GLY A 492 -0.52 -16.66 -37.51
N GLU A 493 0.29 -16.43 -38.56
CA GLU A 493 0.25 -15.27 -39.46
C GLU A 493 -1.12 -14.95 -40.11
N SER A 494 -2.00 -15.94 -40.27
CA SER A 494 -3.36 -15.73 -40.80
C SER A 494 -4.23 -14.81 -39.94
N MET A 495 -3.82 -14.52 -38.69
CA MET A 495 -4.50 -13.58 -37.78
C MET A 495 -4.24 -12.09 -38.07
N MET A 496 -3.34 -11.76 -39.02
CA MET A 496 -2.93 -10.36 -39.30
C MET A 496 -3.94 -9.56 -40.12
N ASN A 497 -4.74 -10.20 -40.99
CA ASN A 497 -5.54 -9.53 -42.02
C ASN A 497 -6.96 -9.09 -41.60
N GLY A 498 -7.35 -9.31 -40.35
CA GLY A 498 -8.65 -8.89 -39.81
C GLY A 498 -8.55 -7.85 -38.70
N THR A 499 -9.62 -7.08 -38.51
CA THR A 499 -9.87 -6.19 -37.35
C THR A 499 -10.55 -6.94 -36.18
N GLU A 500 -10.57 -8.27 -36.19
CA GLU A 500 -11.46 -9.05 -35.34
C GLU A 500 -10.81 -9.60 -34.05
N VAL A 501 -11.64 -9.64 -33.01
CA VAL A 501 -11.44 -10.39 -31.76
C VAL A 501 -11.65 -11.87 -32.07
N VAL A 502 -10.66 -12.72 -31.81
CA VAL A 502 -10.79 -14.17 -32.03
C VAL A 502 -11.08 -14.85 -30.69
N SER A 503 -12.14 -15.68 -30.64
CA SER A 503 -12.55 -16.37 -29.41
C SER A 503 -12.55 -17.88 -29.55
N ALA A 504 -12.08 -18.58 -28.51
CA ALA A 504 -12.25 -20.02 -28.30
C ALA A 504 -12.97 -20.26 -26.97
N THR A 505 -13.52 -21.45 -26.74
CA THR A 505 -14.21 -21.80 -25.49
C THR A 505 -13.80 -23.18 -25.03
N LEU A 506 -13.48 -23.31 -23.74
CA LEU A 506 -13.35 -24.60 -23.07
C LEU A 506 -14.69 -24.97 -22.47
N GLU A 507 -15.18 -26.18 -22.73
CA GLU A 507 -16.40 -26.72 -22.15
C GLU A 507 -16.08 -27.96 -21.32
N TRP A 508 -16.17 -27.83 -20.00
CA TRP A 508 -15.96 -28.93 -19.05
C TRP A 508 -17.28 -29.62 -18.79
N ASN A 509 -17.37 -30.90 -19.17
CA ASN A 509 -18.57 -31.71 -18.98
C ASN A 509 -18.31 -32.74 -17.89
N SER A 510 -19.20 -32.80 -16.90
CA SER A 510 -19.18 -33.80 -15.85
C SER A 510 -19.93 -35.07 -16.25
N ASN A 511 -19.57 -36.19 -15.64
CA ASN A 511 -20.34 -37.44 -15.68
C ASN A 511 -21.73 -37.34 -15.01
N LYS A 512 -22.02 -36.27 -14.25
CA LYS A 512 -23.33 -36.00 -13.62
C LYS A 512 -24.20 -34.99 -14.39
N GLY A 513 -23.81 -34.60 -15.60
CA GLY A 513 -24.62 -33.75 -16.49
C GLY A 513 -24.40 -32.25 -16.35
N HIS A 514 -23.55 -31.79 -15.42
CA HIS A 514 -23.11 -30.39 -15.36
C HIS A 514 -22.15 -30.06 -16.51
N SER A 515 -22.34 -28.91 -17.17
CA SER A 515 -21.44 -28.34 -18.17
C SER A 515 -21.04 -26.91 -17.79
N VAL A 516 -19.76 -26.60 -17.90
CA VAL A 516 -19.20 -25.27 -17.59
C VAL A 516 -18.37 -24.76 -18.77
N LYS A 517 -18.67 -23.53 -19.21
CA LYS A 517 -17.96 -22.89 -20.33
C LYS A 517 -16.98 -21.83 -19.82
N SER A 518 -15.75 -21.85 -20.33
CA SER A 518 -14.69 -20.86 -20.04
C SER A 518 -14.20 -20.25 -21.34
N PRO A 519 -14.56 -18.98 -21.64
CA PRO A 519 -14.13 -18.33 -22.88
C PRO A 519 -12.64 -17.95 -22.84
N ILE A 520 -12.03 -18.03 -24.01
CA ILE A 520 -10.69 -17.55 -24.35
C ILE A 520 -10.89 -16.46 -25.41
N VAL A 521 -10.34 -15.27 -25.19
CA VAL A 521 -10.45 -14.15 -26.13
C VAL A 521 -9.05 -13.62 -26.46
N VAL A 522 -8.80 -13.39 -27.75
CA VAL A 522 -7.53 -12.87 -28.25
C VAL A 522 -7.77 -11.51 -28.88
N PHE A 523 -7.06 -10.50 -28.38
CA PHE A 523 -7.18 -9.11 -28.83
C PHE A 523 -5.97 -8.70 -29.69
N LYS A 524 -6.22 -7.88 -30.70
CA LYS A 524 -5.19 -7.13 -31.43
C LYS A 524 -4.96 -5.79 -30.73
N GLN A 525 -3.73 -5.51 -30.30
CA GLN A 525 -3.39 -4.21 -29.71
C GLN A 525 -3.32 -3.18 -30.85
N GLN A 526 -4.14 -2.11 -30.77
CA GLN A 526 -4.08 -0.97 -31.71
C GLN A 526 -2.86 -0.10 -31.46
#